data_AF-H0ENP7-F1
#
_entry.id   AF-H0ENP7-F1
#
_cell.length_a   1.000
_cell.length_b   1.000
_cell.length_c   1.000
_cell.angle_alpha   90.00
_cell.angle_beta   90.00
_cell.angle_gamma   90.00
#
_symmetry.space_group_name_H-M   'P 1'
#
loop_
_entity.id
_entity.type
_entity.pdbx_description
1 polymer ?
#
loop_
_entity_poly.entity_id
_entity_poly.type
_entity_poly.pdbx_seq_one_letter_code
_entity_poly.pdbx_strand_id
1 'polypeptide(L)'
;MNADGESAHEEPISEEERKEMLDVLEKDASQVDDVVMELREYLADMEVRHEAIIAHVASQNTTYNETTKAYTILEAVGSRLPTYIAASQDFRLRWTETKLQIQDQLAELESMRLFYENYHASYDSMIIEVFRRKQSEEKIRGIVKKAMEQIEKVYAADTREREGFRLDAGEYLPVDLFPGVNTPAPRWEFVMAEGQGGASLPDVEMGVVEAASRRERERERTER
;
A
#
# COMPACT_ATOMS: atom_id res chain seq x y z
N MET A 1 34.41 64.42 104.75
CA MET A 1 33.91 64.86 103.43
C MET A 1 32.57 64.18 103.27
N ASN A 2 31.50 64.89 103.66
CA ASN A 2 30.56 65.56 102.74
C ASN A 2 29.66 64.50 102.08
N ALA A 3 28.34 64.50 102.23
CA ALA A 3 27.42 65.41 102.88
C ALA A 3 26.12 64.63 103.12
N ASP A 4 25.33 65.15 104.06
CA ASP A 4 23.87 65.06 104.14
C ASP A 4 23.22 64.81 102.75
N GLY A 5 22.25 63.93 102.62
CA GLY A 5 21.03 63.95 103.41
C GLY A 5 19.91 64.27 102.42
N GLU A 6 19.26 63.23 101.93
CA GLU A 6 17.97 63.36 101.26
C GLU A 6 17.17 62.12 101.69
N SER A 7 16.78 62.10 102.97
CA SER A 7 15.48 61.50 103.27
C SER A 7 14.50 62.38 102.50
N ALA A 8 14.00 61.85 101.39
CA ALA A 8 12.87 62.41 100.67
C ALA A 8 11.72 62.55 101.67
N HIS A 9 11.69 63.69 102.35
CA HIS A 9 10.46 64.28 102.80
C HIS A 9 9.74 64.61 101.50
N GLU A 10 8.93 63.67 101.03
CA GLU A 10 7.79 63.99 100.17
C GLU A 10 7.13 65.19 100.85
N GLU A 11 7.27 66.38 100.25
CA GLU A 11 6.51 67.54 100.69
C GLU A 11 5.05 67.07 100.69
N PRO A 12 4.34 67.18 101.83
CA PRO A 12 2.97 66.73 101.89
C PRO A 12 2.22 67.55 100.83
N ILE A 13 1.70 66.84 99.82
CA ILE A 13 0.98 67.43 98.69
C ILE A 13 0.08 68.52 99.24
N SER A 14 0.20 69.74 98.71
CA SER A 14 -0.59 70.87 99.19
C SER A 14 -2.07 70.53 99.09
N GLU A 15 -2.92 71.04 100.00
CA GLU A 15 -4.35 70.70 99.98
C GLU A 15 -4.99 71.05 98.63
N GLU A 16 -4.54 72.12 97.97
CA GLU A 16 -4.90 72.47 96.60
C GLU A 16 -4.46 71.44 95.55
N GLU A 17 -3.19 71.03 95.50
CA GLU A 17 -2.71 70.03 94.53
C GLU A 17 -3.36 68.65 94.77
N ARG A 18 -3.60 68.30 96.03
CA ARG A 18 -4.29 67.05 96.39
C ARG A 18 -5.74 67.08 95.93
N LYS A 19 -6.38 68.25 96.01
CA LYS A 19 -7.76 68.46 95.54
C LYS A 19 -7.86 68.45 94.02
N GLU A 20 -6.90 69.05 93.31
CA GLU A 20 -6.82 68.96 91.85
C GLU A 20 -6.55 67.53 91.37
N MET A 21 -5.62 66.81 92.00
CA MET A 21 -5.39 65.39 91.68
C MET A 21 -6.61 64.52 91.98
N LEU A 22 -7.34 64.78 93.07
CA LEU A 22 -8.59 64.07 93.38
C LEU A 22 -9.69 64.39 92.36
N ASP A 23 -9.80 65.63 91.89
CA ASP A 23 -10.78 66.02 90.86
C ASP A 23 -10.47 65.38 89.50
N VAL A 24 -9.19 65.27 89.14
CA VAL A 24 -8.76 64.52 87.94
C VAL A 24 -9.02 63.03 88.10
N LEU A 25 -8.67 62.44 89.25
CA LEU A 25 -8.93 61.02 89.53
C LEU A 25 -10.44 60.69 89.54
N GLU A 26 -11.28 61.59 90.06
CA GLU A 26 -12.73 61.42 90.09
C GLU A 26 -13.33 61.52 88.68
N LYS A 27 -12.84 62.47 87.86
CA LYS A 27 -13.21 62.60 86.44
C LYS A 27 -12.76 61.39 85.63
N ASP A 28 -11.51 60.96 85.76
CA ASP A 28 -10.99 59.80 85.04
C ASP A 28 -11.71 58.52 85.49
N ALA A 29 -11.93 58.34 86.80
CA ALA A 29 -12.70 57.21 87.33
C ALA A 29 -14.13 57.17 86.78
N SER A 30 -14.75 58.33 86.54
CA SER A 30 -16.09 58.42 85.94
C SER A 30 -16.12 58.08 84.43
N GLN A 31 -14.99 58.21 83.73
CA GLN A 31 -14.88 57.99 82.28
C GLN A 31 -14.31 56.61 81.92
N VAL A 32 -13.59 55.96 82.83
CA VAL A 32 -12.93 54.66 82.59
C VAL A 32 -13.93 53.60 82.13
N ASP A 33 -15.12 53.52 82.71
CA ASP A 33 -16.12 52.51 82.31
C ASP A 33 -16.60 52.72 80.87
N ASP A 34 -16.80 53.97 80.44
CA ASP A 34 -17.21 54.32 79.08
C ASP A 34 -16.11 53.98 78.07
N VAL A 35 -14.84 54.31 78.38
CA VAL A 35 -13.69 53.99 77.52
C VAL A 35 -13.46 52.48 77.43
N VAL A 36 -13.62 51.74 78.53
CA VAL A 36 -13.51 50.27 78.54
C VAL A 36 -14.64 49.65 77.70
N MET A 37 -15.84 50.21 77.72
CA MET A 37 -16.94 49.77 76.87
C MET A 37 -16.64 50.01 75.38
N GLU A 38 -16.14 51.19 75.01
CA GLU A 38 -15.74 51.49 73.63
C GLU A 38 -14.62 50.56 73.13
N LEU A 39 -13.59 50.32 73.97
CA LEU A 39 -12.52 49.37 73.64
C LEU A 39 -13.03 47.94 73.43
N ARG A 40 -14.04 47.51 74.19
CA ARG A 40 -14.68 46.20 74.00
C ARG A 40 -15.48 46.15 72.69
N GLU A 41 -16.15 47.24 72.33
CA GLU A 41 -16.89 47.33 71.07
C GLU A 41 -15.93 47.29 69.87
N TYR A 42 -14.82 48.03 69.92
CA TYR A 42 -13.78 47.96 68.89
C TYR A 42 -13.11 46.59 68.82
N LEU A 43 -12.85 45.95 69.96
CA LEU A 43 -12.29 44.60 69.99
C LEU A 43 -13.26 43.62 69.32
N ALA A 44 -14.55 43.68 69.63
CA ALA A 44 -15.57 42.83 69.03
C ALA A 44 -15.69 43.06 67.51
N ASP A 45 -15.67 44.32 67.05
CA ASP A 45 -15.68 44.64 65.61
C ASP A 45 -14.40 44.14 64.90
N MET A 46 -13.23 44.27 65.54
CA MET A 46 -11.98 43.70 65.03
C MET A 46 -12.03 42.18 64.93
N GLU A 47 -12.57 41.49 65.93
CA GLU A 47 -12.71 40.02 65.93
C GLU A 47 -13.64 39.55 64.80
N VAL A 48 -14.77 40.22 64.59
CA VAL A 48 -15.70 39.91 63.49
C VAL A 48 -15.03 40.11 62.13
N ARG A 49 -14.29 41.21 61.94
CA ARG A 49 -13.56 41.47 60.70
C ARG A 49 -12.43 40.47 60.49
N HIS A 50 -11.73 40.09 61.56
CA HIS A 50 -10.68 39.09 61.50
C HIS A 50 -11.22 37.74 61.02
N GLU A 51 -12.33 37.28 61.58
CA GLU A 51 -12.98 36.03 61.16
C GLU A 51 -13.45 36.09 59.71
N ALA A 52 -14.01 37.22 59.28
CA ALA A 52 -14.41 37.44 57.89
C ALA A 52 -13.21 37.38 56.91
N ILE A 53 -12.07 37.95 57.30
CA ILE A 53 -10.83 37.90 56.52
C ILE A 53 -10.31 36.46 56.42
N ILE A 54 -10.28 35.72 57.54
CA ILE A 54 -9.85 34.31 57.53
C ILE A 54 -10.75 33.47 56.62
N ALA A 55 -12.07 33.62 56.73
CA ALA A 55 -13.02 32.92 55.87
C ALA A 55 -12.82 33.27 54.39
N HIS A 56 -12.57 34.55 54.09
CA HIS A 56 -12.31 35.00 52.72
C HIS A 56 -11.00 34.41 52.16
N VAL A 57 -9.91 34.44 52.93
CA VAL A 57 -8.62 33.87 52.54
C VAL A 57 -8.74 32.35 52.33
N ALA A 58 -9.45 31.64 53.21
CA ALA A 58 -9.69 30.21 53.07
C ALA A 58 -10.47 29.89 51.78
N SER A 59 -11.52 30.67 51.47
CA SER A 59 -12.28 30.56 50.23
C SER A 59 -11.40 30.81 49.00
N GLN A 60 -10.64 31.91 48.98
CA GLN A 60 -9.72 32.24 47.88
C GLN A 60 -8.67 31.15 47.66
N ASN A 61 -8.11 30.59 48.74
CA ASN A 61 -7.11 29.54 48.63
C ASN A 61 -7.72 28.25 48.07
N THR A 62 -8.97 27.94 48.42
CA THR A 62 -9.70 26.81 47.84
C THR A 62 -9.90 26.99 46.34
N THR A 63 -10.43 28.15 45.91
CA THR A 63 -10.63 28.47 44.48
C THR A 63 -9.31 28.48 43.71
N TYR A 64 -8.24 29.03 44.30
CA TYR A 64 -6.90 29.02 43.71
C TYR A 64 -6.41 27.59 43.47
N ASN A 65 -6.54 26.71 44.46
CA ASN A 65 -6.12 25.31 44.34
C ASN A 65 -6.92 24.55 43.30
N GLU A 66 -8.24 24.75 43.23
CA GLU A 66 -9.10 24.15 42.20
C GLU A 66 -8.75 24.63 40.80
N THR A 67 -8.52 25.93 40.64
CA THR A 67 -8.16 26.55 39.35
C THR A 67 -6.79 26.03 38.89
N THR A 68 -5.81 25.99 39.78
CA THR A 68 -4.48 25.42 39.49
C THR A 68 -4.58 23.95 39.07
N LYS A 69 -5.40 23.14 39.75
CA LYS A 69 -5.65 21.74 39.35
C LYS A 69 -6.27 21.62 37.96
N ALA A 70 -7.20 22.52 37.60
CA ALA A 70 -7.78 22.53 36.26
C ALA A 70 -6.71 22.86 35.20
N TYR A 71 -5.84 23.83 35.46
CA TYR A 71 -4.75 24.18 34.55
C TYR A 71 -3.71 23.07 34.38
N THR A 72 -3.34 22.36 35.45
CA THR A 72 -2.38 21.25 35.33
C THR A 72 -2.94 20.10 34.50
N ILE A 73 -4.25 19.80 34.60
CA ILE A 73 -4.90 18.82 33.72
C ILE A 73 -4.87 19.30 32.27
N LEU A 74 -5.15 20.58 32.04
CA LEU A 74 -5.18 21.16 30.69
C LEU A 74 -3.79 21.15 30.04
N GLU A 75 -2.73 21.41 30.83
CA GLU A 75 -1.34 21.28 30.41
C GLU A 75 -0.95 19.82 30.10
N ALA A 76 -1.39 18.87 30.93
CA ALA A 76 -1.17 17.45 30.69
C ALA A 76 -1.86 16.96 29.40
N VAL A 77 -3.04 17.49 29.07
CA VAL A 77 -3.70 17.21 27.78
C VAL A 77 -2.96 17.92 26.64
N GLY A 78 -2.61 19.20 26.83
CA GLY A 78 -1.88 20.02 25.85
C GLY A 78 -0.56 19.40 25.42
N SER A 79 0.22 18.87 26.37
CA SER A 79 1.48 18.19 26.09
C SER A 79 1.34 16.89 25.27
N ARG A 80 0.17 16.24 25.30
CA ARG A 80 -0.11 15.00 24.55
C ARG A 80 -0.61 15.27 23.13
N LEU A 81 -1.21 16.42 22.87
CA LEU A 81 -1.78 16.78 21.56
C LEU A 81 -0.78 16.67 20.40
N PRO A 82 0.47 17.16 20.50
CA PRO A 82 1.44 17.03 19.41
C PRO A 82 1.69 15.58 19.01
N THR A 83 1.71 14.66 19.98
CA THR A 83 1.91 13.23 19.72
C THR A 83 0.73 12.65 18.95
N TYR A 84 -0.50 13.00 19.31
CA TYR A 84 -1.69 12.56 18.59
C TYR A 84 -1.75 13.14 17.17
N ILE A 85 -1.38 14.41 17.00
CA ILE A 85 -1.31 15.06 15.69
C ILE A 85 -0.27 14.35 14.82
N ALA A 86 0.94 14.10 15.34
CA ALA A 86 2.00 13.40 14.63
C ALA A 86 1.57 11.98 14.23
N ALA A 87 0.98 11.21 15.15
CA ALA A 87 0.46 9.88 14.85
C ALA A 87 -0.64 9.90 13.77
N SER A 88 -1.52 10.91 13.79
CA SER A 88 -2.56 11.07 12.78
C SER A 88 -1.99 11.39 11.39
N GLN A 89 -0.91 12.18 11.33
CA GLN A 89 -0.22 12.51 10.09
C GLN A 89 0.53 11.29 9.53
N ASP A 90 1.25 10.55 10.37
CA ASP A 90 1.92 9.30 9.99
C ASP A 90 0.92 8.28 9.46
N PHE A 91 -0.21 8.09 10.16
CA PHE A 91 -1.29 7.22 9.68
C PHE A 91 -1.81 7.65 8.30
N ARG A 92 -2.04 8.95 8.09
CA ARG A 92 -2.51 9.47 6.79
C ARG A 92 -1.49 9.20 5.67
N LEU A 93 -0.21 9.42 5.92
CA LEU A 93 0.84 9.16 4.93
C LEU A 93 0.89 7.68 4.55
N ARG A 94 0.93 6.79 5.55
CA ARG A 94 0.93 5.32 5.32
C ARG A 94 -0.33 4.86 4.61
N TRP A 95 -1.48 5.43 4.96
CA TRP A 95 -2.74 5.12 4.30
C TRP A 95 -2.74 5.53 2.82
N THR A 96 -2.22 6.71 2.51
CA THR A 96 -2.06 7.15 1.12
C THR A 96 -1.11 6.25 0.34
N GLU A 97 0.03 5.87 0.92
CA GLU A 97 0.97 4.94 0.31
C GLU A 97 0.34 3.56 0.06
N THR A 98 -0.33 2.99 1.06
CA THR A 98 -1.02 1.71 0.93
C THR A 98 -2.10 1.76 -0.15
N LYS A 99 -2.84 2.86 -0.25
CA LYS A 99 -3.84 3.04 -1.30
C LYS A 99 -3.21 3.03 -2.70
N LEU A 100 -2.07 3.69 -2.88
CA LEU A 100 -1.34 3.68 -4.15
C LEU A 100 -0.84 2.28 -4.48
N GLN A 101 -0.25 1.57 -3.51
CA GLN A 101 0.19 0.18 -3.69
C GLN A 101 -0.95 -0.75 -4.11
N ILE A 102 -2.14 -0.61 -3.50
CA ILE A 102 -3.33 -1.39 -3.89
C ILE A 102 -3.74 -1.08 -5.32
N GLN A 103 -3.68 0.19 -5.75
CA GLN A 103 -4.02 0.58 -7.12
C GLN A 103 -3.03 0.00 -8.14
N ASP A 104 -1.73 0.03 -7.83
CA ASP A 104 -0.69 -0.56 -8.68
C ASP A 104 -0.86 -2.08 -8.80
N GLN A 105 -1.10 -2.77 -7.68
CA GLN A 105 -1.35 -4.22 -7.69
C GLN A 105 -2.63 -4.58 -8.45
N LEU A 106 -3.67 -3.76 -8.36
CA LEU A 106 -4.90 -3.99 -9.12
C LEU A 106 -4.66 -3.83 -10.63
N ALA A 107 -3.85 -2.85 -11.04
CA ALA A 107 -3.46 -2.68 -12.43
C ALA A 107 -2.61 -3.85 -12.93
N GLU A 108 -1.71 -4.39 -12.11
CA GLU A 108 -0.93 -5.59 -12.43
C GLU A 108 -1.82 -6.83 -12.58
N LEU A 109 -2.79 -7.02 -11.68
CA LEU A 109 -3.77 -8.11 -11.78
C LEU A 109 -4.60 -8.03 -13.07
N GLU A 110 -5.00 -6.83 -13.47
CA GLU A 110 -5.72 -6.61 -14.73
C GLU A 110 -4.84 -6.93 -15.94
N SER A 111 -3.58 -6.51 -15.93
CA SER A 111 -2.61 -6.89 -16.97
C SER A 111 -2.43 -8.41 -17.05
N MET A 112 -2.36 -9.08 -15.90
CA MET A 112 -2.23 -10.53 -15.83
C MET A 112 -3.49 -11.25 -16.34
N ARG A 113 -4.68 -10.73 -16.03
CA ARG A 113 -5.96 -11.23 -16.59
C ARG A 113 -5.92 -11.16 -18.12
N LEU A 114 -5.61 -10.00 -18.68
CA LEU A 114 -5.52 -9.80 -20.13
C LEU A 114 -4.47 -10.72 -20.77
N PHE A 115 -3.32 -10.90 -20.12
CA PHE A 115 -2.30 -11.84 -20.59
C PHE A 115 -2.84 -13.27 -20.68
N TYR A 116 -3.50 -13.77 -19.63
CA TYR A 116 -4.03 -15.14 -19.63
C TYR A 116 -5.21 -15.33 -20.59
N GLU A 117 -6.06 -14.30 -20.77
CA GLU A 117 -7.12 -14.31 -21.79
C GLU A 117 -6.54 -14.41 -23.20
N ASN A 118 -5.52 -13.59 -23.51
CA ASN A 118 -4.81 -13.62 -24.79
C ASN A 118 -4.02 -14.91 -25.00
N TYR A 119 -3.40 -15.45 -23.95
CA TYR A 119 -2.71 -16.73 -23.98
C TYR A 119 -3.68 -17.86 -24.29
N HIS A 120 -4.84 -17.90 -23.63
CA HIS A 120 -5.90 -18.86 -23.92
C HIS A 120 -6.46 -18.71 -25.35
N ALA A 121 -6.58 -17.48 -25.87
CA ALA A 121 -6.93 -17.24 -27.28
C ALA A 121 -5.87 -17.80 -28.24
N SER A 122 -4.59 -17.54 -27.95
CA SER A 122 -3.47 -17.97 -28.76
C SER A 122 -3.35 -19.50 -28.88
N TYR A 123 -3.80 -20.25 -27.87
CA TYR A 123 -3.87 -21.72 -27.95
C TYR A 123 -4.83 -22.21 -29.04
N ASP A 124 -6.00 -21.59 -29.17
CA ASP A 124 -6.95 -21.97 -30.22
C ASP A 124 -6.36 -21.72 -31.60
N SER A 125 -5.74 -20.55 -31.81
CA SER A 125 -5.05 -20.25 -33.06
C SER A 125 -3.87 -21.20 -33.33
N MET A 126 -3.13 -21.61 -32.29
CA MET A 126 -2.06 -22.60 -32.41
C MET A 126 -2.60 -23.98 -32.84
N ILE A 127 -3.71 -24.43 -32.26
CA ILE A 127 -4.38 -25.70 -32.64
C ILE A 127 -4.74 -25.68 -34.13
N ILE A 128 -5.34 -24.58 -34.59
CA ILE A 128 -5.74 -24.41 -36.00
C ILE A 128 -4.51 -24.40 -36.91
N GLU A 129 -3.45 -23.71 -36.53
CA GLU A 129 -2.21 -23.61 -37.32
C GLU A 129 -1.50 -24.96 -37.42
N VAL A 130 -1.41 -25.73 -36.34
CA VAL A 130 -0.85 -27.09 -36.35
C VAL A 130 -1.61 -27.98 -37.33
N PHE A 131 -2.94 -27.96 -37.27
CA PHE A 131 -3.78 -28.73 -38.18
C PHE A 131 -3.62 -28.28 -39.64
N ARG A 132 -3.53 -26.97 -39.89
CA ARG A 132 -3.29 -26.41 -41.23
C ARG A 132 -1.96 -26.88 -41.80
N ARG A 133 -0.89 -26.87 -40.99
CA ARG A 133 0.44 -27.36 -41.41
C ARG A 133 0.41 -28.84 -41.76
N LYS A 134 -0.27 -29.66 -40.96
CA LYS A 134 -0.43 -31.09 -41.24
C LYS A 134 -1.14 -31.31 -42.58
N GLN A 135 -2.25 -30.62 -42.84
CA GLN A 135 -2.94 -30.70 -44.13
C GLN A 135 -2.04 -30.26 -45.30
N SER A 136 -1.24 -29.21 -45.12
CA SER A 136 -0.28 -28.76 -46.13
C SER A 136 0.77 -29.83 -46.41
N GLU A 137 1.32 -30.48 -45.39
CA GLU A 137 2.27 -31.58 -45.54
C GLU A 137 1.64 -32.78 -46.26
N GLU A 138 0.44 -33.19 -45.88
CA GLU A 138 -0.30 -34.27 -46.53
C GLU A 138 -0.59 -33.97 -48.01
N LYS A 139 -0.94 -32.72 -48.33
CA LYS A 139 -1.13 -32.27 -49.72
C LYS A 139 0.16 -32.38 -50.52
N ILE A 140 1.28 -31.91 -49.99
CA ILE A 140 2.60 -32.01 -50.65
C ILE A 140 2.96 -33.48 -50.84
N ARG A 141 2.82 -34.30 -49.80
CA ARG A 141 3.08 -35.75 -49.87
C ARG A 141 2.22 -36.44 -50.93
N GLY A 142 0.95 -36.05 -51.04
CA GLY A 142 0.03 -36.53 -52.08
C GLY A 142 0.46 -36.12 -53.49
N ILE A 143 0.95 -34.90 -53.68
CA ILE A 143 1.48 -34.42 -54.96
C ILE A 143 2.75 -35.19 -55.33
N VAL A 144 3.71 -35.32 -54.41
CA VAL A 144 4.95 -36.07 -54.63
C VAL A 144 4.64 -37.53 -54.99
N LYS A 145 3.71 -38.17 -54.26
CA LYS A 145 3.28 -39.54 -54.57
C LYS A 145 2.73 -39.66 -55.99
N LYS A 146 1.84 -38.76 -56.41
CA LYS A 146 1.28 -38.74 -57.77
C LYS A 146 2.36 -38.48 -58.83
N ALA A 147 3.30 -37.58 -58.54
CA ALA A 147 4.42 -37.29 -59.45
C ALA A 147 5.33 -38.52 -59.60
N MET A 148 5.66 -39.21 -58.50
CA MET A 148 6.43 -40.46 -58.53
C MET A 148 5.70 -41.56 -59.33
N GLU A 149 4.38 -41.71 -59.13
CA GLU A 149 3.57 -42.66 -59.92
C GLU A 149 3.58 -42.33 -61.42
N GLN A 150 3.59 -41.04 -61.79
CA GLN A 150 3.71 -40.61 -63.19
C GLN A 150 5.10 -40.85 -63.76
N ILE A 151 6.16 -40.54 -63.00
CA ILE A 151 7.55 -40.81 -63.39
C ILE A 151 7.76 -42.31 -63.60
N GLU A 152 7.27 -43.16 -62.70
CA GLU A 152 7.40 -44.61 -62.81
C GLU A 152 6.69 -45.16 -64.06
N LYS A 153 5.54 -44.58 -64.45
CA LYS A 153 4.87 -44.94 -65.71
C LYS A 153 5.71 -44.60 -66.94
N VAL A 154 6.34 -43.42 -66.96
CA VAL A 154 7.23 -43.01 -68.06
C VAL A 154 8.47 -43.88 -68.09
N TYR A 155 9.07 -44.17 -66.93
CA TYR A 155 10.21 -45.07 -66.78
C TYR A 155 9.90 -46.47 -67.32
N ALA A 156 8.74 -47.04 -66.97
CA ALA A 156 8.31 -48.35 -67.45
C ALA A 156 8.03 -48.36 -68.98
N ALA A 157 7.52 -47.25 -69.53
CA ALA A 157 7.31 -47.11 -70.97
C ALA A 157 8.65 -47.02 -71.73
N ASP A 158 9.57 -46.15 -71.30
CA ASP A 158 10.91 -46.02 -71.90
C ASP A 158 11.71 -47.32 -71.79
N THR A 159 11.65 -47.99 -70.63
CA THR A 159 12.29 -49.31 -70.48
C THR A 159 11.75 -50.31 -71.50
N ARG A 160 10.42 -50.38 -71.69
CA ARG A 160 9.79 -51.26 -72.68
C ARG A 160 10.20 -50.90 -74.12
N GLU A 161 10.24 -49.62 -74.46
CA GLU A 161 10.64 -49.17 -75.80
C GLU A 161 12.12 -49.47 -76.09
N ARG A 162 13.01 -49.25 -75.13
CA ARG A 162 14.43 -49.62 -75.26
C ARG A 162 14.63 -51.12 -75.37
N GLU A 163 13.89 -51.90 -74.61
CA GLU A 163 13.90 -53.36 -74.72
C GLU A 163 13.40 -53.83 -76.09
N GLY A 164 12.30 -53.27 -76.59
CA GLY A 164 11.79 -53.54 -77.93
C GLY A 164 12.81 -53.17 -79.02
N PHE A 165 13.39 -51.97 -78.96
CA PHE A 165 14.44 -51.53 -79.88
C PHE A 165 15.65 -52.48 -79.87
N ARG A 166 16.07 -52.94 -78.69
CA ARG A 166 17.18 -53.88 -78.55
C ARG A 166 16.85 -55.24 -79.17
N LEU A 167 15.62 -55.72 -79.05
CA LEU A 167 15.19 -56.97 -79.68
C LEU A 167 15.11 -56.84 -81.20
N ASP A 168 14.60 -55.72 -81.72
CA ASP A 168 14.34 -55.55 -83.15
C ASP A 168 15.59 -55.18 -83.96
N ALA A 169 16.43 -54.28 -83.43
CA ALA A 169 17.57 -53.70 -84.15
C ALA A 169 18.94 -54.00 -83.51
N GLY A 170 18.97 -54.52 -82.27
CA GLY A 170 20.19 -54.66 -81.48
C GLY A 170 21.22 -55.62 -82.07
N GLU A 171 20.80 -56.70 -82.73
CA GLU A 171 21.71 -57.69 -83.35
C GLU A 171 22.48 -57.12 -84.55
N TYR A 172 21.94 -56.07 -85.19
CA TYR A 172 22.51 -55.45 -86.38
C TYR A 172 23.31 -54.18 -86.10
N LEU A 173 23.39 -53.75 -84.84
CA LEU A 173 24.08 -52.52 -84.43
C LEU A 173 25.45 -52.83 -83.84
N PRO A 174 26.55 -52.28 -84.41
CA PRO A 174 27.86 -52.33 -83.79
C PRO A 174 27.84 -51.66 -82.41
N VAL A 175 28.47 -52.31 -81.43
CA VAL A 175 28.47 -51.88 -80.01
C VAL A 175 29.05 -50.46 -79.83
N ASP A 176 29.92 -50.02 -80.76
CA ASP A 176 30.62 -48.74 -80.69
C ASP A 176 29.84 -47.55 -81.27
N LEU A 177 28.66 -47.76 -81.86
CA LEU A 177 27.91 -46.67 -82.50
C LEU A 177 27.32 -45.69 -81.47
N PHE A 178 26.82 -46.19 -80.35
CA PHE A 178 26.32 -45.39 -79.24
C PHE A 178 26.54 -46.12 -77.90
N PRO A 179 27.44 -45.64 -77.03
CA PRO A 179 27.75 -46.30 -75.76
C PRO A 179 26.55 -46.44 -74.81
N GLY A 180 25.54 -45.58 -74.96
CA GLY A 180 24.33 -45.60 -74.13
C GLY A 180 23.28 -46.63 -74.55
N VAL A 181 23.48 -47.38 -75.65
CA VAL A 181 22.46 -48.28 -76.22
C VAL A 181 22.02 -49.39 -75.26
N ASN A 182 22.93 -49.82 -74.38
CA ASN A 182 22.68 -50.83 -73.36
C ASN A 182 22.46 -50.24 -71.96
N THR A 183 22.44 -48.92 -71.82
CA THR A 183 22.26 -48.27 -70.52
C THR A 183 20.77 -48.30 -70.12
N PRO A 184 20.45 -48.74 -68.89
CA PRO A 184 19.07 -48.70 -68.40
C PRO A 184 18.52 -47.27 -68.36
N ALA A 185 17.20 -47.15 -68.32
CA ALA A 185 16.56 -45.85 -68.11
C ALA A 185 17.02 -45.23 -66.77
N PRO A 186 17.21 -43.90 -66.68
CA PRO A 186 17.56 -43.24 -65.42
C PRO A 186 16.38 -43.27 -64.45
N ARG A 187 16.64 -43.52 -63.16
CA ARG A 187 15.66 -43.43 -62.08
C ARG A 187 15.72 -42.07 -61.39
N TRP A 188 14.55 -41.57 -60.98
CA TRP A 188 14.40 -40.30 -60.30
C TRP A 188 13.71 -40.52 -58.95
N GLU A 189 14.24 -39.90 -57.90
CA GLU A 189 13.69 -39.97 -56.54
C GLU A 189 13.54 -38.55 -55.96
N PHE A 190 12.49 -38.34 -55.18
CA PHE A 190 12.29 -37.09 -54.43
C PHE A 190 12.65 -37.30 -52.97
N VAL A 191 13.56 -36.47 -52.45
CA VAL A 191 13.99 -36.50 -51.05
C VAL A 191 13.70 -35.13 -50.43
N MET A 192 13.24 -35.13 -49.17
CA MET A 192 13.10 -33.89 -48.41
C MET A 192 14.47 -33.25 -48.21
N ALA A 193 14.56 -31.92 -48.34
CA ALA A 193 15.82 -31.21 -48.20
C ALA A 193 16.39 -31.36 -46.77
N GLU A 194 17.72 -31.40 -46.66
CA GLU A 194 18.42 -31.55 -45.38
C GLU A 194 18.00 -30.48 -44.36
N GLY A 195 17.80 -30.91 -43.11
CA GLY A 195 17.35 -30.03 -42.01
C GLY A 195 15.85 -29.75 -41.95
N GLN A 196 15.04 -30.22 -42.92
CA GLN A 196 13.58 -30.05 -42.92
C GLN A 196 12.81 -31.24 -42.33
N GLY A 197 13.51 -32.29 -41.87
CA GLY A 197 12.96 -33.38 -41.06
C GLY A 197 12.71 -32.94 -39.62
N GLY A 198 11.86 -31.94 -39.42
CA GLY A 198 11.43 -31.51 -38.10
C GLY A 198 10.59 -32.59 -37.40
N ALA A 199 10.38 -32.42 -36.09
CA ALA A 199 9.50 -33.28 -35.29
C ALA A 199 8.14 -33.47 -35.98
N SER A 200 7.65 -34.71 -36.02
CA SER A 200 6.34 -35.03 -36.58
C SER A 200 5.28 -34.13 -35.96
N LEU A 201 4.50 -33.44 -36.80
CA LEU A 201 3.38 -32.64 -36.32
C LEU A 201 2.42 -33.56 -35.55
N PRO A 202 1.95 -33.15 -34.36
CA PRO A 202 1.02 -33.95 -33.58
C PRO A 202 -0.30 -34.10 -34.34
N ASP A 203 -0.93 -35.26 -34.20
CA ASP A 203 -2.27 -35.47 -34.74
C ASP A 203 -3.29 -34.81 -33.83
N VAL A 204 -4.05 -33.87 -34.39
CA VAL A 204 -5.08 -33.15 -33.67
C VAL A 204 -6.43 -33.58 -34.22
N GLU A 205 -7.29 -34.09 -33.36
CA GLU A 205 -8.63 -34.54 -33.74
C GLU A 205 -9.44 -33.40 -34.37
N MET A 206 -10.17 -33.69 -35.45
CA MET A 206 -10.99 -32.70 -36.15
C MET A 206 -11.99 -31.99 -35.22
N GLY A 207 -12.59 -32.72 -34.27
CA GLY A 207 -13.51 -32.14 -33.30
C GLY A 207 -12.87 -31.05 -32.42
N VAL A 208 -11.58 -31.21 -32.08
CA VAL A 208 -10.82 -30.20 -31.32
C VAL A 208 -10.55 -28.96 -32.17
N VAL A 209 -10.22 -29.14 -33.44
CA VAL A 209 -9.98 -28.05 -34.40
C VAL A 209 -11.26 -27.28 -34.69
N GLU A 210 -12.37 -27.96 -34.92
CA GLU A 210 -13.68 -27.35 -35.14
C GLU A 210 -14.13 -26.58 -33.91
N ALA A 211 -13.92 -27.13 -32.71
CA ALA A 211 -14.21 -26.45 -31.47
C ALA A 211 -13.35 -25.19 -31.28
N ALA A 212 -12.05 -25.25 -31.58
CA ALA A 212 -11.15 -24.09 -31.56
C ALA A 212 -11.58 -23.02 -32.58
N SER A 213 -11.89 -23.43 -33.81
CA SER A 213 -12.35 -22.54 -34.88
C SER A 213 -13.68 -21.86 -34.54
N ARG A 214 -14.60 -22.58 -33.88
CA ARG A 214 -15.86 -22.01 -33.40
C ARG A 214 -15.59 -20.96 -32.32
N ARG A 215 -14.74 -21.26 -31.34
CA ARG A 215 -14.37 -20.30 -30.28
C ARG A 215 -13.70 -19.05 -30.85
N GLU A 216 -12.81 -19.18 -31.84
CA GLU A 216 -12.16 -18.04 -32.49
C GLU A 216 -13.18 -17.14 -33.20
N ARG A 217 -14.11 -17.72 -33.97
CA ARG A 217 -15.19 -16.96 -34.62
C ARG A 217 -16.13 -16.28 -33.63
N GLU A 218 -16.43 -16.93 -32.50
CA GLU A 218 -17.23 -16.34 -31.44
C GLU A 218 -16.52 -15.13 -30.81
N ARG A 219 -15.20 -15.20 -30.61
CA ARG A 219 -14.39 -14.06 -30.13
C ARG A 219 -14.38 -12.91 -31.13
N GLU A 220 -14.08 -13.18 -32.41
CA GLU A 220 -14.09 -12.15 -33.47
C GLU A 220 -15.44 -11.43 -33.61
N ARG A 221 -16.54 -12.14 -33.32
CA ARG A 221 -17.89 -11.56 -33.30
C ARG A 221 -18.15 -10.70 -32.08
N THR A 222 -17.53 -11.02 -30.95
CA THR A 222 -17.71 -10.28 -29.68
C THR A 222 -16.85 -9.01 -29.64
N GLU A 223 -15.76 -8.98 -30.41
CA GLU A 223 -14.84 -7.84 -30.54
C GLU A 223 -15.28 -6.79 -31.59
N ARG A 224 -16.33 -7.06 -32.38
CA ARG A 224 -16.92 -6.15 -33.38
C ARG A 224 -18.17 -5.44 -32.84
#